data_AF-A0A0M4Q0C0-F1
#
_entry.id   AF-A0A0M4Q0C0-F1
#
_cell.length_a   1.000
_cell.length_b   1.000
_cell.length_c   1.000
_cell.angle_alpha   90.00
_cell.angle_beta   90.00
_cell.angle_gamma   90.00
#
_symmetry.space_group_name_H-M   'P 1'
#
loop_
_entity.id
_entity.type
_entity.pdbx_description
1 polymer ?
#
loop_
_entity_poly.entity_id
_entity_poly.type
_entity_poly.pdbx_seq_one_letter_code
_entity_poly.pdbx_strand_id
1 'polypeptide(L)' 'MTTRRTVTDFAGIHIGTVDDEGRFFDYAGVHAGALGADLVVRDFEGIRIGRVAPGVRAASTATVSARLR' A
#
# COMPACT_ATOMS: atom_id res chain seq x y z
N MET A 1 -16.43 -2.11 3.70
CA MET A 1 -15.46 -1.18 3.05
C MET A 1 -14.15 -1.93 2.96
N THR A 2 -13.68 -2.23 1.75
CA THR A 2 -12.36 -2.85 1.58
C THR A 2 -11.30 -1.77 1.75
N THR A 3 -10.44 -1.90 2.76
CA THR A 3 -9.31 -1.01 2.97
C THR A 3 -8.17 -1.46 2.04
N ARG A 4 -7.74 -0.59 1.13
CA ARG A 4 -6.59 -0.86 0.28
C ARG A 4 -5.35 -0.20 0.85
N ARG A 5 -4.27 -0.98 0.99
CA ARG A 5 -2.97 -0.49 1.44
C ARG A 5 -2.01 -0.40 0.25
N THR A 6 -1.23 0.67 0.22
CA THR A 6 -0.25 0.93 -0.83
C THR A 6 0.92 -0.05 -0.72
N VAL A 7 1.33 -0.61 -1.85
CA VAL A 7 2.56 -1.40 -1.97
C VAL A 7 3.58 -0.60 -2.76
N THR A 8 4.82 -0.63 -2.28
CA THR A 8 5.98 -0.12 -3.00
C THR A 8 6.98 -1.24 -3.26
N ASP A 9 7.79 -1.10 -4.30
CA ASP A 9 9.00 -1.89 -4.45
C ASP A 9 10.03 -1.57 -3.33
N PHE A 10 11.21 -2.17 -3.41
CA PHE A 10 12.29 -1.96 -2.45
C PHE A 10 13.01 -0.61 -2.62
N ALA A 11 12.84 0.06 -3.76
CA ALA A 11 13.31 1.43 -4.00
C ALA A 11 12.32 2.50 -3.51
N GLY A 12 11.11 2.10 -3.11
CA GLY A 12 10.05 3.01 -2.64
C GLY A 12 9.11 3.48 -3.74
N ILE A 13 9.21 2.93 -4.96
CA ILE A 13 8.28 3.22 -6.05
C ILE A 13 6.98 2.48 -5.80
N HIS A 14 5.85 3.17 -5.90
CA HIS A 14 4.54 2.52 -5.83
C HIS A 14 4.41 1.48 -6.95
N ILE A 15 3.87 0.30 -6.66
CA ILE A 15 3.69 -0.77 -7.66
C ILE A 15 2.27 -1.36 -7.68
N GLY A 16 1.42 -0.97 -6.73
CA GLY A 16 0.06 -1.49 -6.63
C GLY A 16 -0.47 -1.43 -5.21
N THR A 17 -1.54 -2.19 -4.95
CA THR A 17 -2.23 -2.19 -3.67
C THR A 17 -2.52 -3.60 -3.18
N VAL A 18 -2.62 -3.77 -1.86
CA VAL A 18 -3.16 -5.00 -1.26
C VAL A 18 -4.50 -4.71 -0.61
N ASP A 19 -5.42 -5.65 -0.72
CA ASP A 19 -6.69 -5.60 0.02
C ASP A 19 -6.56 -6.14 1.46
N ASP A 20 -7.70 -6.24 2.13
CA ASP A 20 -7.80 -6.75 3.50
C ASP A 20 -7.56 -8.27 3.57
N GLU A 21 -7.82 -8.98 2.47
CA GLU A 21 -7.51 -10.40 2.32
C GLU A 21 -6.04 -10.66 2.00
N GLY A 22 -5.24 -9.61 1.79
CA GLY A 22 -3.82 -9.71 1.47
C GLY A 22 -3.53 -10.03 0.00
N ARG A 23 -4.51 -9.92 -0.89
CA ARG A 23 -4.32 -10.07 -2.34
C ARG A 23 -3.68 -8.82 -2.91
N PHE A 24 -2.60 -8.97 -3.65
CA PHE A 24 -1.91 -7.87 -4.32
C PHE A 24 -2.45 -7.65 -5.73
N PHE A 25 -2.80 -6.41 -6.01
CA PHE A 25 -3.24 -5.95 -7.31
C PHE A 25 -2.25 -4.93 -7.86
N ASP A 26 -1.82 -5.13 -9.09
CA ASP A 26 -0.98 -4.18 -9.82
C ASP A 26 -1.77 -2.92 -10.24
N TYR A 27 -1.12 -2.03 -11.00
CA TYR A 27 -1.74 -0.83 -11.56
C TYR A 27 -2.88 -1.09 -12.55
N ALA A 28 -2.86 -2.24 -13.23
CA ALA A 28 -3.92 -2.65 -14.14
C ALA A 28 -5.13 -3.23 -13.37
N GLY A 29 -5.02 -3.40 -12.04
CA GLY A 29 -6.02 -4.04 -11.21
C GLY A 29 -6.00 -5.56 -11.32
N VAL A 30 -4.92 -6.13 -11.86
CA VAL A 30 -4.74 -7.58 -11.99
C VAL A 30 -4.20 -8.12 -10.67
N HIS A 31 -4.84 -9.17 -10.17
CA HIS A 31 -4.33 -9.92 -9.02
C HIS A 31 -3.03 -10.62 -9.42
N ALA A 32 -1.90 -10.16 -8.88
CA ALA A 32 -0.56 -10.56 -9.31
C ALA A 32 0.27 -11.22 -8.20
N GLY A 33 -0.31 -11.38 -7.00
CA GLY A 33 0.42 -11.96 -5.87
C GLY A 33 -0.28 -11.78 -4.54
N ALA A 34 0.45 -11.98 -3.45
CA ALA A 34 -0.08 -11.89 -2.10
C ALA A 34 0.91 -11.28 -1.10
N LEU A 35 0.35 -10.69 -0.04
CA LEU A 35 1.07 -10.21 1.13
C LEU A 35 1.39 -11.36 2.07
N GLY A 36 2.68 -11.59 2.33
CA GLY A 36 3.15 -12.52 3.36
C GLY A 36 3.00 -11.96 4.78
N ALA A 37 3.03 -12.85 5.76
CA ALA A 37 3.01 -12.48 7.19
C ALA A 37 4.21 -11.60 7.60
N ASP A 38 5.30 -11.64 6.83
CA ASP A 38 6.50 -10.81 6.99
C ASP A 38 6.37 -9.42 6.34
N LEU A 39 5.16 -9.01 5.95
CA LEU A 39 4.85 -7.74 5.27
C LEU A 39 5.51 -7.56 3.90
N VAL A 40 6.00 -8.66 3.31
CA VAL A 40 6.57 -8.70 1.97
C VAL A 40 5.52 -9.20 0.98
N VAL A 41 5.35 -8.46 -0.11
CA VAL A 41 4.51 -8.87 -1.24
C VAL A 41 5.33 -9.77 -2.16
N ARG A 42 4.75 -10.91 -2.51
CA ARG A 42 5.31 -11.89 -3.43
C ARG A 42 4.37 -12.12 -4.60
N ASP A 43 4.91 -12.36 -5.79
CA ASP A 43 4.12 -12.85 -6.92
C ASP A 43 3.74 -14.33 -6.76
N PHE A 44 3.05 -14.89 -7.75
CA PHE A 44 2.65 -16.30 -7.74
C PHE A 44 3.82 -17.29 -7.88
N GLU A 45 4.98 -16.82 -8.33
CA GLU A 45 6.21 -17.62 -8.39
C GLU A 45 6.99 -17.58 -7.06
N GLY A 46 6.50 -16.81 -6.08
CA GLY A 46 7.13 -16.63 -4.77
C GLY A 46 8.25 -15.59 -4.75
N ILE A 47 8.45 -14.86 -5.84
CA ILE A 47 9.46 -13.81 -5.96
C ILE A 47 9.01 -12.61 -5.15
N ARG A 48 9.93 -12.02 -4.37
CA ARG A 48 9.68 -10.83 -3.57
C ARG A 48 9.66 -9.60 -4.49
N ILE A 49 8.52 -8.93 -4.60
CA ILE A 49 8.33 -7.79 -5.51
C ILE A 49 8.14 -6.46 -4.78
N GLY A 50 7.78 -6.49 -3.49
CA GLY A 50 7.62 -5.25 -2.74
C GLY A 50 7.23 -5.46 -1.28
N ARG A 51 6.77 -4.37 -0.66
CA ARG A 51 6.30 -4.32 0.72
C ARG A 51 5.16 -3.33 0.85
N VAL A 52 4.33 -3.53 1.87
CA VAL A 52 3.32 -2.54 2.23
C VAL A 52 4.02 -1.30 2.76
N ALA A 53 3.73 -0.14 2.16
CA ALA A 53 4.22 1.12 2.68
C ALA A 53 3.59 1.36 4.06
N PRO A 54 4.37 1.75 5.09
CA PRO A 54 3.79 2.24 6.32
C PRO A 54 2.85 3.38 5.93
N GLY A 55 1.58 3.28 6.33
CA GLY A 55 0.55 4.21 5.90
C GLY A 55 0.96 5.64 6.23
N VAL A 56 1.49 6.34 5.23
CA VAL A 56 1.59 7.78 5.30
C VAL A 56 0.14 8.20 5.26
N ARG A 57 -0.43 8.53 6.43
CA ARG A 57 -1.61 9.39 6.46
C ARG A 57 -1.20 10.56 5.58
N ALA A 58 -1.81 10.67 4.40
CA ALA A 58 -1.72 11.88 3.61
C ALA A 58 -1.91 12.99 4.63
N ALA A 59 -0.88 13.83 4.82
CA ALA A 59 -0.93 14.88 5.81
C ALA A 59 -2.18 15.66 5.44
N SER A 60 -3.26 15.43 6.18
CA SER A 60 -4.45 16.24 6.09
C SER A 60 -3.90 17.60 6.43
N THR A 61 -3.83 18.48 5.44
CA THR A 61 -3.57 19.90 5.60
C THR A 61 -4.70 20.47 6.45
N ALA A 62 -4.72 20.11 7.73
CA ALA A 62 -5.44 20.79 8.76
C ALA A 62 -4.62 22.03 9.06
N THR A 63 -4.70 23.02 8.17
CA THR A 63 -4.41 24.38 8.57
C THR A 63 -5.41 24.71 9.66
N VAL A 64 -4.94 24.65 10.90
CA VAL A 64 -5.59 25.21 12.06
C VAL A 64 -5.64 26.73 11.85
N SER A 65 -6.72 27.24 11.26
CA SER A 65 -7.07 28.66 11.40
C SER A 65 -8.02 28.81 12.59
N ALA A 66 -7.51 28.45 13.77
CA ALA A 66 -8.15 28.77 15.03
C ALA A 66 -7.71 30.16 15.48
N ARG A 67 -8.70 31.06 15.57
CA ARG A 67 -8.74 32.31 16.36
C ARG A 67 -7.69 33.40 16.06
N LEU A 68 -8.18 34.49 15.47
CA LEU A 68 -7.95 35.81 16.07
C LEU A 68 -9.33 36.38 16.46
N ARG A 69 -9.46 36.80 17.72
CA ARG A 69 -10.53 37.68 18.19
C ARG A 69 -10.15 39.12 17.83
#